data_AF-A0A5B3GQA7-F1
#
_entry.id   AF-A0A5B3GQA7-F1
#
_cell.length_a   1.000
_cell.length_b   1.000
_cell.length_c   1.000
_cell.angle_alpha   90.00
_cell.angle_beta   90.00
_cell.angle_gamma   90.00
#
_symmetry.space_group_name_H-M   'P 1'
#
loop_
_entity.id
_entity.type
_entity.pdbx_description
1 polymer ?
#
loop_
_entity_poly.entity_id
_entity_poly.type
_entity_poly.pdbx_seq_one_letter_code
_entity_poly.pdbx_strand_id
1 'polypeptide(L)'
;MYVSEHLKWRILIAQALKSFHFERENANRNLKLVFETFGKYLLGTTYDTFLNYLNKEKYDISKLKLPPYILIALKLLDAIRLACDRLHARRPNASWTLTAIVEEVLAVVREKETEHPGRKTRVD
;
A
#
# COMPACT_ATOMS: atom_id res chain seq x y z
N MET A 1 28.05 -9.42 4.19
CA MET A 1 27.13 -9.67 3.04
C MET A 1 26.59 -8.31 2.61
N TYR A 2 26.95 -7.84 1.40
CA TYR A 2 26.54 -6.54 0.87
C TYR A 2 25.04 -6.57 0.63
N VAL A 3 24.24 -6.08 1.58
CA VAL A 3 22.83 -5.86 1.29
C VAL A 3 22.68 -4.49 0.66
N SER A 4 22.98 -4.50 -0.65
CA SER A 4 22.84 -3.43 -1.63
C SER A 4 21.56 -2.64 -1.39
N GLU A 5 21.64 -1.33 -1.57
CA GLU A 5 20.62 -0.28 -1.46
C GLU A 5 19.13 -0.72 -1.61
N HIS A 6 18.84 -1.65 -2.52
CA HIS A 6 17.54 -2.30 -2.69
C HIS A 6 16.90 -2.83 -1.41
N LEU A 7 17.67 -3.35 -0.45
CA LEU A 7 17.10 -3.77 0.84
C LEU A 7 16.53 -2.57 1.61
N LYS A 8 17.26 -1.46 1.66
CA LYS A 8 16.80 -0.27 2.37
C LYS A 8 15.52 0.28 1.74
N TRP A 9 15.41 0.22 0.41
CA TRP A 9 14.18 0.57 -0.31
C TRP A 9 13.01 -0.36 0.02
N ARG A 10 13.23 -1.69 0.08
CA ARG A 10 12.20 -2.66 0.50
C ARG A 10 11.74 -2.42 1.94
N ILE A 11 12.66 -2.09 2.83
CA ILE A 11 12.34 -1.75 4.22
C ILE A 11 11.46 -0.50 4.28
N LEU A 12 11.81 0.55 3.53
CA LEU A 12 11.01 1.78 3.47
C LEU A 12 9.59 1.52 2.93
N ILE A 13 9.46 0.73 1.87
CA ILE A 13 8.15 0.34 1.33
C ILE A 13 7.36 -0.45 2.37
N ALA A 14 7.98 -1.41 3.08
CA ALA A 14 7.31 -2.19 4.12
C ALA A 14 6.78 -1.30 5.27
N GLN A 15 7.59 -0.34 5.72
CA GLN A 15 7.20 0.60 6.77
C GLN A 15 6.08 1.55 6.31
N ALA A 16 6.12 2.01 5.05
CA ALA A 16 5.05 2.80 4.45
C ALA A 16 3.74 2.01 4.33
N LEU A 17 3.80 0.74 3.89
CA LEU A 17 2.64 -0.15 3.82
C LEU A 17 1.97 -0.31 5.20
N LYS A 18 2.76 -0.55 6.25
CA LYS A 18 2.25 -0.56 7.62
C LYS A 18 1.64 0.80 8.00
N SER A 19 2.32 1.91 7.70
CA SER A 19 1.81 3.23 8.10
C SER A 19 0.49 3.61 7.42
N PHE A 20 0.25 3.17 6.18
CA PHE A 20 -0.95 3.55 5.43
C PHE A 20 -2.10 2.56 5.59
N HIS A 21 -1.81 1.26 5.65
CA HIS A 21 -2.84 0.23 5.49
C HIS A 21 -3.13 -0.55 6.76
N PHE A 22 -2.28 -0.49 7.79
CA PHE A 22 -2.51 -1.20 9.05
C PHE A 22 -3.29 -0.37 10.08
N GLU A 23 -4.24 -1.01 10.74
CA GLU A 23 -4.97 -0.48 11.91
C GLU A 23 -5.04 -1.54 13.00
N ARG A 24 -4.62 -1.19 14.23
CA ARG A 24 -4.44 -2.15 15.34
C ARG A 24 -5.73 -2.90 15.72
N GLU A 25 -6.86 -2.22 15.62
CA GLU A 25 -8.16 -2.72 16.09
C GLU A 25 -9.03 -3.27 14.95
N ASN A 26 -8.49 -3.38 13.74
CA ASN A 26 -9.24 -3.80 12.56
C ASN A 26 -8.70 -5.12 12.00
N ALA A 27 -9.50 -6.18 12.12
CA ALA A 27 -9.15 -7.50 11.62
C ALA A 27 -8.92 -7.51 10.09
N ASN A 28 -9.65 -6.68 9.33
CA ASN A 28 -9.50 -6.53 7.88
C ASN A 28 -8.31 -5.63 7.49
N ARG A 29 -7.59 -5.06 8.47
CA ARG A 29 -6.42 -4.21 8.26
C ARG A 29 -5.28 -4.60 9.21
N ASN A 30 -5.16 -5.90 9.51
CA ASN A 30 -4.06 -6.44 10.29
C ASN A 30 -2.77 -6.58 9.44
N LEU A 31 -1.61 -6.75 10.08
CA LEU A 31 -0.31 -6.79 9.39
C LEU A 31 -0.18 -7.95 8.40
N LYS A 32 -0.74 -9.11 8.72
CA LYS A 32 -0.69 -10.29 7.86
C LYS A 32 -1.47 -10.05 6.58
N LEU A 33 -2.66 -9.47 6.69
CA LEU A 33 -3.50 -9.14 5.53
C LEU A 33 -2.89 -8.03 4.68
N VAL A 34 -2.30 -6.98 5.28
CA VAL A 34 -1.55 -5.94 4.54
C VAL A 34 -0.40 -6.57 3.74
N PHE A 35 0.32 -7.51 4.34
CA PHE A 35 1.37 -8.25 3.64
C PHE A 35 0.81 -9.13 2.51
N GLU A 36 -0.21 -9.95 2.77
CA GLU A 36 -0.79 -10.85 1.77
C GLU A 36 -1.38 -10.09 0.58
N THR A 37 -1.99 -8.92 0.85
CA THR A 37 -2.63 -8.10 -0.18
C THR A 37 -1.61 -7.30 -1.00
N PHE A 38 -0.60 -6.70 -0.35
CA PHE A 38 0.33 -5.78 -1.03
C PHE A 38 1.79 -6.18 -0.87
N GLY A 39 2.23 -6.44 0.37
CA GLY A 39 3.64 -6.65 0.70
C GLY A 39 4.30 -7.82 -0.05
N LYS A 40 3.59 -8.96 -0.19
CA LYS A 40 4.06 -10.16 -0.88
C LYS A 40 4.49 -9.85 -2.32
N TYR A 41 3.67 -9.09 -3.04
CA TYR A 41 3.90 -8.77 -4.46
C TYR A 41 4.92 -7.66 -4.64
N LEU A 42 4.90 -6.63 -3.78
CA LEU A 42 5.79 -5.48 -3.90
C LEU A 42 7.23 -5.76 -3.43
N LEU A 43 7.38 -6.64 -2.45
CA LEU A 43 8.68 -6.89 -1.81
C LEU A 43 9.32 -8.20 -2.25
N GLY A 44 8.52 -9.17 -2.71
CA GLY A 44 9.00 -10.49 -3.12
C GLY A 44 9.67 -11.24 -1.97
N THR A 45 9.10 -11.16 -0.75
CA THR A 45 9.66 -11.78 0.46
C THR A 45 8.63 -12.61 1.21
N THR A 46 9.08 -13.37 2.21
CA THR A 46 8.18 -14.05 3.17
C THR A 46 7.60 -13.07 4.19
N TYR A 47 6.55 -13.50 4.90
CA TYR A 47 5.95 -12.70 5.98
C TYR A 47 6.94 -12.47 7.13
N ASP A 48 7.72 -13.47 7.52
CA ASP A 48 8.74 -13.31 8.57
C ASP A 48 9.82 -12.29 8.18
N THR A 49 10.20 -12.27 6.90
CA THR A 49 11.13 -11.27 6.39
C THR A 49 10.49 -9.87 6.41
N PHE A 50 9.20 -9.78 6.08
CA PHE A 50 8.44 -8.53 6.19
C PHE A 50 8.39 -8.02 7.64
N LEU A 51 8.12 -8.89 8.62
CA LEU A 51 8.17 -8.53 10.04
C LEU A 51 9.55 -8.02 10.45
N ASN A 52 10.61 -8.63 9.96
CA ASN A 52 11.98 -8.17 10.17
C ASN A 52 12.23 -6.75 9.61
N TYR A 53 11.59 -6.37 8.50
CA TYR A 53 11.70 -5.01 7.93
C TYR A 53 11.02 -3.94 8.79
N LEU A 54 10.04 -4.33 9.61
CA LEU A 54 9.33 -3.42 10.51
C LEU A 54 10.12 -3.12 11.79
N ASN A 55 11.18 -3.87 12.07
CA ASN A 55 12.07 -3.61 13.20
C ASN A 55 12.96 -2.39 12.91
N LYS A 56 12.66 -1.26 13.56
CA LYS A 56 13.33 0.03 13.37
C LYS A 56 14.74 0.08 13.94
N GLU A 57 15.09 -0.80 14.86
CA GLU A 57 16.41 -0.84 15.50
C GLU A 57 17.44 -1.61 14.67
N LYS A 58 16.96 -2.42 13.71
CA LYS A 58 17.80 -3.34 12.94
C LYS A 58 18.52 -2.68 11.76
N TYR A 59 18.00 -1.57 11.23
CA TYR A 59 18.53 -0.95 10.01
C TYR A 59 18.51 0.58 10.09
N ASP A 60 19.66 1.23 9.85
CA ASP A 60 19.70 2.68 9.67
C ASP A 60 19.25 3.09 8.26
N ILE A 61 18.05 3.66 8.23
CA ILE A 61 17.37 4.21 7.04
C ILE A 61 16.96 5.67 7.24
N SER A 62 17.42 6.32 8.31
CA SER A 62 17.01 7.68 8.72
C SER A 62 17.23 8.75 7.63
N LYS A 63 18.25 8.55 6.78
CA LYS A 63 18.62 9.46 5.68
C LYS A 63 17.87 9.19 4.37
N LEU A 64 17.08 8.12 4.28
CA LEU A 64 16.40 7.73 3.06
C LEU A 64 14.91 8.11 3.13
N LYS A 65 14.40 8.65 2.02
CA LYS A 65 12.99 8.98 1.85
C LYS A 65 12.50 8.39 0.54
N LEU A 66 11.30 7.83 0.55
CA LEU A 66 10.64 7.41 -0.68
C LEU A 66 10.31 8.64 -1.52
N PRO A 67 10.53 8.60 -2.85
CA PRO A 67 10.06 9.64 -3.74
C PRO A 67 8.55 9.87 -3.60
N PRO A 68 8.04 11.11 -3.72
CA PRO A 68 6.62 11.42 -3.50
C PRO A 68 5.65 10.59 -4.34
N TYR A 69 5.97 10.32 -5.61
CA TYR A 69 5.13 9.50 -6.49
C TYR A 69 5.01 8.05 -6.02
N ILE A 70 6.05 7.49 -5.37
CA ILE A 70 5.99 6.16 -4.75
C ILE A 70 5.08 6.20 -3.53
N LEU A 71 5.21 7.22 -2.67
CA LEU A 71 4.35 7.36 -1.50
C LEU A 71 2.87 7.48 -1.88
N ILE A 72 2.56 8.28 -2.90
CA ILE A 72 1.20 8.43 -3.44
C ILE A 72 0.69 7.09 -3.96
N ALA A 73 1.47 6.38 -4.79
CA ALA A 73 1.09 5.08 -5.31
C ALA A 73 0.81 4.06 -4.19
N LEU A 74 1.69 3.98 -3.18
CA LEU A 74 1.51 3.10 -2.04
C LEU A 74 0.24 3.42 -1.25
N LYS A 75 -0.08 4.70 -1.08
CA LYS A 75 -1.28 5.15 -0.36
C LYS A 75 -2.58 4.84 -1.12
N LEU A 76 -2.54 4.88 -2.45
CA LEU A 76 -3.69 4.60 -3.31
C LEU A 76 -3.96 3.10 -3.51
N LEU A 77 -3.07 2.19 -3.07
CA LEU A 77 -3.21 0.75 -3.30
C LEU A 77 -4.57 0.17 -2.90
N ASP A 78 -5.12 0.58 -1.76
CA ASP A 78 -6.43 0.06 -1.32
C ASP A 78 -7.59 0.64 -2.15
N ALA A 79 -7.48 1.89 -2.64
CA ALA A 79 -8.45 2.45 -3.56
C ALA A 79 -8.38 1.75 -4.93
N ILE A 80 -7.18 1.48 -5.43
CA ILE A 80 -6.94 0.73 -6.67
C ILE A 80 -7.52 -0.68 -6.56
N ARG A 81 -7.22 -1.39 -5.47
CA ARG A 81 -7.75 -2.73 -5.23
C ARG A 81 -9.28 -2.73 -5.24
N LEU A 82 -9.90 -1.84 -4.47
CA LEU A 82 -11.36 -1.75 -4.39
C LEU A 82 -12.01 -1.37 -5.72
N ALA A 83 -11.40 -0.45 -6.47
CA ALA A 83 -11.87 -0.09 -7.81
C ALA A 83 -11.83 -1.30 -8.76
N CYS A 84 -10.73 -2.06 -8.76
CA CYS A 84 -10.61 -3.29 -9.53
C CYS A 84 -11.65 -4.33 -9.11
N ASP A 85 -11.86 -4.53 -7.80
CA ASP A 85 -12.88 -5.46 -7.28
C ASP A 85 -14.29 -5.06 -7.74
N ARG A 86 -14.63 -3.76 -7.70
CA ARG A 86 -15.92 -3.22 -8.18
C ARG A 86 -16.10 -3.40 -9.68
N LEU A 87 -15.08 -3.07 -10.48
CA LEU A 87 -15.11 -3.23 -11.93
C LEU A 87 -15.27 -4.70 -12.32
N HIS A 88 -14.54 -5.59 -11.64
CA HIS A 88 -14.64 -7.03 -11.84
C HIS A 88 -16.03 -7.56 -11.48
N ALA A 89 -16.63 -7.11 -10.37
CA ALA A 89 -17.98 -7.49 -9.98
C ALA A 89 -19.06 -7.02 -10.97
N ARG A 90 -18.91 -5.83 -11.58
CA ARG A 90 -19.86 -5.30 -12.58
C ARG A 90 -19.79 -6.06 -13.91
N ARG A 91 -18.57 -6.36 -14.38
CA ARG A 91 -18.36 -7.08 -15.64
C ARG A 91 -17.15 -8.01 -15.51
N PRO A 92 -17.36 -9.26 -15.06
CA PRO A 92 -16.31 -10.26 -15.04
C PRO A 92 -15.77 -10.46 -16.47
N ASN A 93 -14.45 -10.47 -16.63
CA ASN A 93 -13.73 -10.69 -17.90
C ASN A 93 -13.77 -9.55 -18.94
N ALA A 94 -14.25 -8.36 -18.59
CA ALA A 94 -14.12 -7.20 -19.47
C ALA A 94 -12.67 -6.66 -19.46
N SER A 95 -12.17 -6.27 -20.64
CA SER A 95 -10.97 -5.43 -20.70
C SER A 95 -11.37 -4.00 -20.31
N TRP A 96 -10.72 -3.44 -19.30
CA TRP A 96 -10.93 -2.07 -18.86
C TRP A 96 -9.82 -1.18 -19.40
N THR A 97 -10.20 0.00 -19.90
CA THR A 97 -9.24 1.03 -20.25
C THR A 97 -8.61 1.60 -18.99
N LEU A 98 -7.40 2.16 -19.10
CA LEU A 98 -6.76 2.86 -17.98
C LEU A 98 -7.66 4.01 -17.46
N THR A 99 -8.35 4.71 -18.36
CA THR A 99 -9.31 5.77 -18.01
C THR A 99 -10.42 5.26 -17.10
N ALA A 100 -11.04 4.13 -17.44
CA ALA A 100 -12.11 3.55 -16.63
C ALA A 100 -11.63 3.15 -15.22
N ILE A 101 -10.41 2.63 -15.11
CA ILE A 101 -9.79 2.31 -13.81
C ILE A 101 -9.56 3.59 -13.01
N VAL A 102 -9.00 4.63 -13.63
CA VAL A 102 -8.73 5.92 -12.97
C VAL A 102 -10.03 6.57 -12.49
N GLU A 103 -11.09 6.55 -13.31
CA GLU A 103 -12.40 7.08 -12.93
C GLU A 103 -12.99 6.36 -11.71
N GLU A 104 -12.93 5.03 -11.67
CA GLU A 104 -13.41 4.26 -10.53
C GLU A 104 -12.54 4.49 -9.28
N VAL A 105 -11.21 4.60 -9.43
CA VAL A 105 -10.31 4.95 -8.32
C VAL A 105 -10.66 6.33 -7.75
N LEU A 106 -10.91 7.32 -8.61
CA LEU A 106 -11.33 8.65 -8.18
C LEU A 106 -12.67 8.61 -7.44
N ALA A 107 -13.64 7.80 -7.90
CA ALA A 107 -14.90 7.60 -7.20
C ALA A 107 -14.67 7.00 -5.79
N VAL A 108 -13.88 5.94 -5.68
CA VAL A 108 -13.53 5.31 -4.40
C VAL A 108 -12.83 6.28 -3.44
N VAL A 109 -11.89 7.09 -3.95
CA VAL A 109 -11.20 8.10 -3.12
C VAL A 109 -12.18 9.14 -2.59
N ARG A 110 -13.07 9.66 -3.44
CA ARG A 110 -14.09 10.64 -3.03
C ARG A 110 -15.04 10.08 -1.98
N GLU A 111 -15.52 8.85 -2.16
CA GLU A 111 -16.38 8.17 -1.16
C GLU A 111 -15.67 8.07 0.20
N LYS A 112 -14.40 7.63 0.21
CA LYS A 112 -13.62 7.52 1.44
C LYS A 112 -13.37 8.87 2.13
N GLU A 113 -13.22 9.95 1.38
CA GLU A 113 -13.12 11.30 1.94
C GLU A 113 -14.44 11.75 2.59
N THR A 114 -15.58 11.38 2.01
CA THR A 114 -16.90 11.69 2.60
C THR A 114 -17.22 10.88 3.85
N GLU A 115 -16.83 9.60 3.90
CA GLU A 115 -17.08 8.73 5.05
C GLU A 115 -16.18 9.04 6.25
N HIS A 116 -14.94 9.50 6.01
CA HIS A 116 -13.95 9.78 7.05
C HIS A 116 -13.19 11.08 6.76
N PRO A 117 -13.81 12.26 6.95
CA PRO A 117 -13.18 13.56 6.73
C PRO A 117 -12.05 13.74 7.76
N GLY A 118 -10.83 13.37 7.38
CA GLY A 118 -9.66 13.40 8.27
C GLY A 118 -8.75 12.16 8.20
N ARG A 119 -9.12 11.10 7.47
CA ARG A 119 -8.28 9.90 7.28
C ARG A 119 -7.14 10.18 6.28
N LYS A 120 -6.21 11.05 6.69
CA LYS A 120 -4.88 11.31 6.11
C LYS A 120 -4.82 11.16 4.59
N THR A 121 -5.62 11.86 3.78
CA THR A 121 -5.37 11.94 2.32
C THR A 121 -4.26 12.94 1.96
N ARG A 122 -3.87 13.83 2.88
CA ARG A 122 -2.70 14.71 2.70
C ARG A 122 -1.39 13.95 2.53
N VAL A 123 -0.67 14.33 1.48
CA VAL A 123 0.72 13.94 1.23
C VAL A 123 1.51 15.19 1.57
N ASP A 124 2.24 15.16 2.68
CA ASP A 124 3.19 16.21 3.05
C ASP A 124 4.55 15.95 2.36
#